data_AF-A0A166BE80-F1
#
_entry.id   AF-A0A166BE80-F1
#
_cell.length_a   1.000
_cell.length_b   1.000
_cell.length_c   1.000
_cell.angle_alpha   90.00
_cell.angle_beta   90.00
_cell.angle_gamma   90.00
#
_symmetry.space_group_name_H-M   'P 1'
#
loop_
_entity.id
_entity.type
_entity.pdbx_description
1 polymer ?
#
loop_
_entity_poly.entity_id
_entity_poly.type
_entity_poly.pdbx_seq_one_letter_code
_entity_poly.pdbx_strand_id
1 'polypeptide(L)'
;MLHEQSWTWRESCRRRTLCLRTPCRRFLIFLRTWPLRFRLSGTISSRRRHMGRTVHCQALAWGLKDQHLTYIGDLLRHPGFVQILFERGGLPAQRLLGLLASYPQLYKALLERRDGEKDIVERLSAIICGDFEDASRLAALTCIGQLALAHDDARAALLDSHALMPALVQRVWSLVAGFWDGETVDAPDAAMEMRVLQQAVHVMHHLALSRGATNELRDRLHAGQGGIDYMFAVAIGRLAYADPPERLAQTLRDELRKLTEFARDLLELVVDGPEMDEIYNAYQWDDTEQDDGEGGVSVAASVTEDEDSLMADDFDD
;
A
#
# COMPACT_ATOMS: atom_id res chain seq x y z
N MET A 1 -4.33 -21.26 -33.47
CA MET A 1 -3.11 -22.03 -33.13
C MET A 1 -2.50 -21.52 -31.81
N LEU A 2 -3.24 -21.61 -30.69
CA LEU A 2 -2.80 -21.13 -29.36
C LEU A 2 -3.33 -22.04 -28.25
N HIS A 3 -3.15 -23.36 -28.35
CA HIS A 3 -3.68 -24.28 -27.33
C HIS A 3 -2.74 -25.41 -26.87
N GLU A 4 -1.46 -25.40 -27.26
CA GLU A 4 -0.59 -26.58 -27.11
C GLU A 4 0.52 -26.50 -26.03
N GLN A 5 0.66 -25.41 -25.26
CA GLN A 5 1.77 -25.30 -24.29
C GLN A 5 1.43 -25.58 -22.81
N SER A 6 0.19 -25.95 -22.47
CA SER A 6 -0.21 -26.17 -21.06
C SER A 6 0.06 -27.59 -20.52
N TRP A 7 0.67 -28.48 -21.30
CA TRP A 7 0.78 -29.91 -20.98
C TRP A 7 2.14 -30.38 -20.42
N THR A 8 3.21 -29.58 -20.47
CA THR A 8 4.57 -30.03 -20.10
C THR A 8 4.87 -29.96 -18.58
N TRP A 9 4.23 -29.06 -17.84
CA TRP A 9 4.46 -28.90 -16.39
C TRP A 9 3.98 -30.12 -15.57
N ARG A 10 2.86 -30.73 -15.97
CA ARG A 10 2.24 -31.85 -15.22
C ARG A 10 3.10 -33.10 -15.21
N GLU A 11 3.82 -33.37 -16.29
CA GLU A 11 4.66 -34.56 -16.44
C GLU A 11 6.03 -34.42 -15.77
N SER A 12 6.60 -33.21 -15.79
CA SER A 12 7.86 -32.91 -15.09
C SER A 12 7.72 -33.07 -13.57
N CYS A 13 6.59 -32.62 -12.98
CA CYS A 13 6.29 -32.88 -11.57
C CYS A 13 5.97 -34.35 -11.26
N ARG A 14 5.42 -35.12 -12.22
CA ARG A 14 5.00 -36.52 -12.01
C ARG A 14 6.18 -37.45 -11.73
N ARG A 15 7.31 -37.24 -12.41
CA ARG A 15 8.51 -38.08 -12.25
C ARG A 15 9.29 -37.81 -10.95
N ARG A 16 9.20 -36.60 -10.36
CA ARG A 16 10.01 -36.21 -9.19
C ARG A 16 9.35 -36.42 -7.82
N THR A 17 8.03 -36.50 -7.73
CA THR A 17 7.31 -36.70 -6.44
C THR A 17 7.42 -38.10 -5.80
N LEU A 18 8.05 -39.09 -6.45
CA LEU A 18 8.06 -40.49 -6.01
C LEU A 18 9.04 -40.80 -4.86
N CYS A 19 9.98 -39.90 -4.53
CA CYS A 19 11.05 -40.17 -3.55
C CYS A 19 10.91 -39.49 -2.18
N LEU A 20 9.79 -38.83 -1.87
CA LEU A 20 9.65 -38.01 -0.65
C LEU A 20 8.96 -38.75 0.51
N ARG A 21 9.52 -38.62 1.73
CA ARG A 21 8.92 -39.14 2.98
C ARG A 21 7.54 -38.52 3.26
N THR A 22 6.73 -39.22 4.05
CA THR A 22 5.29 -39.00 4.29
C THR A 22 4.83 -37.57 4.61
N PRO A 23 5.49 -36.74 5.44
CA PRO A 23 5.02 -35.38 5.72
C PRO A 23 5.20 -34.42 4.54
N CYS A 24 6.33 -34.51 3.83
CA CYS A 24 6.64 -33.63 2.70
C CYS A 24 5.86 -34.03 1.45
N ARG A 25 5.65 -35.34 1.26
CA ARG A 25 4.70 -35.85 0.27
C ARG A 25 3.28 -35.34 0.53
N ARG A 26 2.85 -35.22 1.78
CA ARG A 26 1.54 -34.62 2.13
C ARG A 26 1.49 -33.12 1.84
N PHE A 27 2.55 -32.36 2.12
CA PHE A 27 2.64 -30.94 1.80
C PHE A 27 2.61 -30.69 0.28
N LEU A 28 3.38 -31.46 -0.49
CA LEU A 28 3.39 -31.34 -1.96
C LEU A 28 2.11 -31.90 -2.60
N ILE A 29 1.53 -32.98 -2.08
CA ILE A 29 0.20 -33.45 -2.50
C ILE A 29 -0.84 -32.41 -2.13
N PHE A 30 -0.72 -31.72 -1.00
CA PHE A 30 -1.61 -30.63 -0.63
C PHE A 30 -1.49 -29.49 -1.63
N LEU A 31 -0.28 -28.95 -1.89
CA LEU A 31 -0.04 -27.94 -2.94
C LEU A 31 -0.54 -28.40 -4.32
N ARG A 32 -0.37 -29.68 -4.67
CA ARG A 32 -0.78 -30.26 -5.97
C ARG A 32 -2.28 -30.54 -6.09
N THR A 33 -2.94 -30.96 -5.02
CA THR A 33 -4.39 -31.26 -4.98
C THR A 33 -5.23 -30.02 -4.64
N TRP A 34 -4.57 -28.95 -4.19
CA TRP A 34 -5.16 -27.65 -3.91
C TRP A 34 -6.01 -27.14 -5.07
N PRO A 35 -5.48 -27.01 -6.30
CA PRO A 35 -6.28 -26.47 -7.40
C PRO A 35 -7.44 -27.39 -7.81
N LEU A 36 -7.35 -28.70 -7.56
CA LEU A 36 -8.30 -29.71 -8.04
C LEU A 36 -9.48 -29.95 -7.08
N ARG A 37 -9.28 -29.84 -5.75
CA ARG A 37 -10.35 -30.12 -4.77
C ARG A 37 -11.28 -28.94 -4.52
N PHE A 38 -10.81 -27.70 -4.71
CA PHE A 38 -11.64 -26.52 -4.47
C PHE A 38 -12.67 -26.26 -5.58
N ARG A 39 -12.42 -26.74 -6.81
CA ARG A 39 -13.37 -26.67 -7.93
C ARG A 39 -14.63 -27.53 -7.74
N LEU A 40 -14.64 -28.41 -6.73
CA LEU A 40 -15.68 -29.43 -6.53
C LEU A 40 -16.44 -29.28 -5.20
N SER A 41 -16.19 -28.24 -4.39
CA SER A 41 -16.80 -28.18 -3.05
C SER A 41 -17.09 -26.75 -2.60
N GLY A 42 -18.17 -26.18 -3.12
CA GLY A 42 -18.78 -24.92 -2.65
C GLY A 42 -19.72 -25.10 -1.45
N THR A 43 -19.39 -25.95 -0.48
CA THR A 43 -20.25 -26.17 0.71
C THR A 43 -19.55 -25.82 2.03
N ILE A 44 -20.28 -25.15 2.92
CA ILE A 44 -19.81 -24.57 4.20
C ILE A 44 -19.16 -25.60 5.14
N SER A 45 -19.52 -26.88 5.03
CA SER A 45 -18.92 -28.00 5.78
C SER A 45 -17.43 -28.25 5.47
N SER A 46 -16.93 -27.74 4.33
CA SER A 46 -15.53 -27.86 3.94
C SER A 46 -14.60 -26.97 4.78
N ARG A 47 -15.02 -25.77 5.22
CA ARG A 47 -14.14 -24.78 5.90
C ARG A 47 -13.44 -25.32 7.16
N ARG A 48 -14.13 -26.08 8.02
CA ARG A 48 -13.53 -26.63 9.27
C ARG A 48 -12.43 -27.67 9.02
N ARG A 49 -12.51 -28.48 7.95
CA ARG A 49 -11.46 -29.46 7.61
C ARG A 49 -10.23 -28.80 6.97
N HIS A 50 -10.38 -27.61 6.39
CA HIS A 50 -9.27 -26.87 5.79
C HIS A 50 -8.43 -26.18 6.84
N MET A 51 -9.04 -25.63 7.90
CA MET A 51 -8.32 -24.94 8.98
C MET A 51 -7.30 -25.86 9.69
N GLY A 52 -7.67 -27.10 10.02
CA GLY A 52 -6.76 -28.09 10.62
C GLY A 52 -5.58 -28.50 9.73
N ARG A 53 -5.77 -28.54 8.39
CA ARG A 53 -4.69 -28.86 7.44
C ARG A 53 -3.72 -27.70 7.24
N THR A 54 -4.19 -26.48 7.40
CA THR A 54 -3.39 -25.26 7.18
C THR A 54 -2.47 -24.98 8.37
N VAL A 55 -2.91 -25.24 9.61
CA VAL A 55 -2.03 -25.25 10.80
C VAL A 55 -0.95 -26.32 10.68
N HIS A 56 -1.31 -27.49 10.13
CA HIS A 56 -0.34 -28.56 9.86
C HIS A 56 0.74 -28.13 8.85
N CYS A 57 0.39 -27.36 7.82
CA CYS A 57 1.39 -26.85 6.86
C CYS A 57 2.37 -25.85 7.50
N GLN A 58 1.90 -25.05 8.45
CA GLN A 58 2.73 -24.08 9.18
C GLN A 58 3.68 -24.79 10.17
N ALA A 59 3.16 -25.78 10.91
CA ALA A 59 3.99 -26.63 11.77
C ALA A 59 5.00 -27.48 10.97
N LEU A 60 4.62 -27.92 9.77
CA LEU A 60 5.52 -28.63 8.86
C LEU A 60 6.59 -27.71 8.27
N ALA A 61 6.29 -26.43 8.07
CA ALA A 61 7.25 -25.47 7.54
C ALA A 61 8.42 -25.23 8.52
N TRP A 62 8.13 -25.17 9.82
CA TRP A 62 9.14 -25.06 10.88
C TRP A 62 10.04 -26.29 11.02
N GLY A 63 9.69 -27.41 10.38
CA GLY A 63 10.50 -28.64 10.33
C GLY A 63 11.07 -28.96 8.94
N LEU A 64 11.09 -28.00 8.01
CA LEU A 64 11.64 -28.23 6.68
C LEU A 64 13.17 -28.37 6.75
N LYS A 65 13.68 -29.48 6.21
CA LYS A 65 15.11 -29.63 5.91
C LYS A 65 15.49 -28.77 4.70
N ASP A 66 16.76 -28.38 4.61
CA ASP A 66 17.31 -27.54 3.53
C ASP A 66 16.92 -28.03 2.12
N GLN A 67 16.94 -29.35 1.90
CA GLN A 67 16.55 -29.96 0.62
C GLN A 67 15.12 -29.59 0.17
N HIS A 68 14.20 -29.40 1.12
CA HIS A 68 12.84 -28.97 0.79
C HIS A 68 12.76 -27.48 0.51
N LEU A 69 13.59 -26.67 1.17
CA LEU A 69 13.69 -25.25 0.88
C LEU A 69 14.19 -25.02 -0.56
N THR A 70 15.17 -25.80 -1.01
CA THR A 70 15.62 -25.77 -2.41
C THR A 70 14.48 -26.09 -3.38
N TYR A 71 13.73 -27.17 -3.12
CA TYR A 71 12.59 -27.54 -3.98
C TYR A 71 11.49 -26.47 -4.00
N ILE A 72 11.20 -25.86 -2.84
CA ILE A 72 10.22 -24.77 -2.74
C ILE A 72 10.75 -23.53 -3.49
N GLY A 73 12.03 -23.21 -3.36
CA GLY A 73 12.70 -22.16 -4.15
C GLY A 73 12.52 -22.37 -5.65
N ASP A 74 12.79 -23.58 -6.14
CA ASP A 74 12.59 -23.93 -7.55
C ASP A 74 11.12 -23.80 -8.01
N LEU A 75 10.18 -24.07 -7.10
CA LEU A 75 8.75 -23.91 -7.38
C LEU A 75 8.34 -22.43 -7.43
N LEU A 76 8.87 -21.60 -6.53
CA LEU A 76 8.62 -20.16 -6.48
C LEU A 76 9.16 -19.44 -7.72
N ARG A 77 10.29 -19.92 -8.25
CA ARG A 77 10.87 -19.46 -9.51
C ARG A 77 10.02 -19.77 -10.73
N HIS A 78 8.94 -20.54 -10.60
CA HIS A 78 8.06 -20.82 -11.72
C HIS A 78 7.06 -19.66 -11.92
N PRO A 79 7.00 -19.04 -13.12
CA PRO A 79 6.24 -17.79 -13.33
C PRO A 79 4.73 -17.94 -13.06
N GLY A 80 4.17 -19.12 -13.36
CA GLY A 80 2.76 -19.40 -13.09
C GLY A 80 2.45 -19.66 -11.61
N PHE A 81 3.44 -19.99 -10.77
CA PHE A 81 3.17 -20.35 -9.38
C PHE A 81 2.76 -19.12 -8.55
N VAL A 82 3.47 -18.01 -8.75
CA VAL A 82 3.20 -16.72 -8.09
C VAL A 82 1.83 -16.21 -8.47
N GLN A 83 1.50 -16.22 -9.76
CA GLN A 83 0.18 -15.84 -10.24
C GLN A 83 -0.92 -16.68 -9.60
N ILE A 84 -0.79 -18.02 -9.59
CA ILE A 84 -1.77 -18.90 -8.94
C ILE A 84 -1.87 -18.65 -7.43
N LEU A 85 -0.76 -18.29 -6.78
CA LEU A 85 -0.72 -17.99 -5.36
C LEU A 85 -1.56 -16.75 -5.04
N PHE A 86 -1.42 -15.69 -5.84
CA PHE A 86 -2.09 -14.41 -5.61
C PHE A 86 -3.48 -14.30 -6.22
N GLU A 87 -3.75 -14.89 -7.38
CA GLU A 87 -5.09 -14.91 -8.01
C GLU A 87 -6.16 -15.54 -7.12
N ARG A 88 -5.75 -16.37 -6.15
CA ARG A 88 -6.68 -17.07 -5.28
C ARG A 88 -6.88 -16.41 -3.91
N GLY A 89 -6.31 -15.21 -3.71
CA GLY A 89 -6.72 -14.22 -2.71
C GLY A 89 -6.91 -14.68 -1.26
N GLY A 90 -6.37 -15.84 -0.87
CA GLY A 90 -6.76 -16.49 0.38
C GLY A 90 -5.71 -16.47 1.48
N LEU A 91 -6.15 -16.83 2.70
CA LEU A 91 -5.30 -17.21 3.85
C LEU A 91 -4.05 -18.06 3.50
N PRO A 92 -4.11 -18.97 2.51
CA PRO A 92 -2.95 -19.70 2.01
C PRO A 92 -1.79 -18.86 1.51
N ALA A 93 -2.09 -17.82 0.72
CA ALA A 93 -1.11 -16.95 0.13
C ALA A 93 -0.39 -16.23 1.27
N GLN A 94 -1.14 -15.55 2.14
CA GLN A 94 -0.60 -14.87 3.33
C GLN A 94 0.32 -15.76 4.18
N ARG A 95 -0.05 -17.04 4.38
CA ARG A 95 0.78 -17.97 5.14
C ARG A 95 2.04 -18.38 4.41
N LEU A 96 1.98 -18.64 3.11
CA LEU A 96 3.18 -18.93 2.32
C LEU A 96 4.10 -17.72 2.33
N LEU A 97 3.56 -16.50 2.20
CA LEU A 97 4.31 -15.25 2.25
C LEU A 97 5.00 -15.06 3.61
N GLY A 98 4.32 -15.38 4.71
CA GLY A 98 4.94 -15.42 6.04
C GLY A 98 6.09 -16.42 6.13
N LEU A 99 5.99 -17.57 5.43
CA LEU A 99 7.13 -18.50 5.32
C LEU A 99 8.26 -17.92 4.47
N LEU A 100 7.97 -17.28 3.33
CA LEU A 100 9.00 -16.63 2.51
C LEU A 100 9.76 -15.57 3.30
N ALA A 101 9.05 -14.77 4.09
CA ALA A 101 9.65 -13.76 4.95
C ALA A 101 10.49 -14.38 6.08
N SER A 102 10.12 -15.56 6.58
CA SER A 102 10.85 -16.22 7.68
C SER A 102 12.13 -16.94 7.23
N TYR A 103 12.25 -17.31 5.96
CA TYR A 103 13.37 -18.12 5.46
C TYR A 103 14.22 -17.38 4.43
N PRO A 104 15.46 -16.98 4.77
CA PRO A 104 16.30 -16.18 3.89
C PRO A 104 16.53 -16.78 2.48
N GLN A 105 16.70 -18.09 2.43
CA GLN A 105 16.95 -18.82 1.18
C GLN A 105 15.76 -18.74 0.21
N LEU A 106 14.53 -18.65 0.74
CA LEU A 106 13.33 -18.63 -0.08
C LEU A 106 13.06 -17.25 -0.68
N TYR A 107 13.28 -16.16 0.08
CA TYR A 107 13.14 -14.83 -0.52
C TYR A 107 14.25 -14.55 -1.53
N LYS A 108 15.49 -15.02 -1.28
CA LYS A 108 16.57 -14.90 -2.28
C LYS A 108 16.19 -15.61 -3.56
N ALA A 109 15.69 -16.85 -3.47
CA ALA A 109 15.19 -17.56 -4.65
C ALA A 109 14.00 -16.87 -5.34
N LEU A 110 13.21 -16.06 -4.61
CA LEU A 110 12.09 -15.29 -5.12
C LEU A 110 12.55 -14.03 -5.88
N LEU A 111 13.54 -13.31 -5.33
CA LEU A 111 14.08 -12.06 -5.87
C LEU A 111 15.18 -12.28 -6.92
N GLU A 112 15.88 -13.41 -6.86
CA GLU A 112 16.91 -13.77 -7.83
C GLU A 112 16.28 -13.91 -9.21
N ARG A 113 16.63 -12.94 -10.07
CA ARG A 113 16.16 -12.84 -11.44
C ARG A 113 16.64 -14.03 -12.26
N ARG A 114 15.71 -14.66 -12.97
CA ARG A 114 16.08 -15.55 -14.08
C ARG A 114 16.09 -14.73 -15.36
N ASP A 115 17.15 -14.89 -16.16
CA ASP A 115 17.30 -14.18 -17.43
C ASP A 115 16.01 -14.25 -18.27
N GLY A 116 15.45 -13.08 -18.58
CA GLY A 116 14.27 -12.92 -19.45
C GLY A 116 12.89 -12.97 -18.79
N GLU A 117 12.76 -13.28 -17.50
CA GLU A 117 11.45 -13.22 -16.82
C GLU A 117 11.22 -11.85 -16.14
N LYS A 118 9.97 -11.36 -16.19
CA LYS A 118 9.53 -10.19 -15.42
C LYS A 118 9.79 -10.44 -13.95
N ASP A 119 10.43 -9.46 -13.31
CA ASP A 119 10.76 -9.48 -11.89
C ASP A 119 9.49 -9.79 -11.06
N ILE A 120 9.65 -10.59 -10.01
CA ILE A 120 8.58 -10.84 -9.03
C ILE A 120 8.03 -9.51 -8.52
N VAL A 121 8.89 -8.51 -8.33
CA VAL A 121 8.48 -7.19 -7.84
C VAL A 121 7.57 -6.49 -8.85
N GLU A 122 7.88 -6.56 -10.14
CA GLU A 122 6.99 -6.03 -11.20
C GLU A 122 5.64 -6.75 -11.21
N ARG A 123 5.61 -8.06 -10.96
CA ARG A 123 4.36 -8.83 -10.89
C ARG A 123 3.53 -8.45 -9.67
N LEU A 124 4.16 -8.29 -8.51
CA LEU A 124 3.48 -7.81 -7.30
C LEU A 124 2.95 -6.39 -7.50
N SER A 125 3.71 -5.53 -8.16
CA SER A 125 3.30 -4.17 -8.53
C SER A 125 2.09 -4.20 -9.46
N ALA A 126 2.09 -5.10 -10.46
CA ALA A 126 0.94 -5.31 -11.34
C ALA A 126 -0.29 -5.84 -10.58
N ILE A 127 -0.11 -6.64 -9.52
CA ILE A 127 -1.22 -7.08 -8.66
C ILE A 127 -1.80 -5.90 -7.87
N ILE A 128 -0.93 -5.02 -7.36
CA ILE A 128 -1.34 -3.84 -6.57
C ILE A 128 -2.21 -2.89 -7.40
N CYS A 129 -1.80 -2.57 -8.63
CA CYS A 129 -2.52 -1.63 -9.50
C CYS A 129 -3.58 -2.27 -10.40
N GLY A 130 -3.45 -3.56 -10.71
CA GLY A 130 -4.30 -4.24 -11.66
C GLY A 130 -5.71 -4.53 -11.13
N ASP A 131 -6.52 -5.14 -11.98
CA ASP A 131 -7.89 -5.56 -11.68
C ASP A 131 -7.92 -6.89 -10.90
N PHE A 132 -7.40 -6.85 -9.67
CA PHE A 132 -7.39 -7.97 -8.75
C PHE A 132 -8.31 -7.69 -7.56
N GLU A 133 -8.84 -8.74 -6.95
CA GLU A 133 -9.59 -8.63 -5.69
C GLU A 133 -8.73 -7.95 -4.61
N ASP A 134 -9.34 -7.11 -3.78
CA ASP A 134 -8.62 -6.39 -2.72
C ASP A 134 -7.94 -7.33 -1.72
N ALA A 135 -8.45 -8.54 -1.52
CA ALA A 135 -7.79 -9.56 -0.73
C ALA A 135 -6.42 -9.97 -1.31
N SER A 136 -6.31 -10.05 -2.64
CA SER A 136 -5.06 -10.32 -3.34
C SER A 136 -4.10 -9.15 -3.27
N ARG A 137 -4.60 -7.91 -3.42
CA ARG A 137 -3.81 -6.68 -3.25
C ARG A 137 -3.25 -6.60 -1.83
N LEU A 138 -4.09 -6.81 -0.82
CA LEU A 138 -3.68 -6.82 0.58
C LEU A 138 -2.63 -7.91 0.85
N ALA A 139 -2.78 -9.10 0.28
CA ALA A 139 -1.77 -10.16 0.42
C ALA A 139 -0.44 -9.78 -0.23
N ALA A 140 -0.46 -9.14 -1.42
CA ALA A 140 0.75 -8.65 -2.09
C ALA A 140 1.45 -7.57 -1.25
N LEU A 141 0.71 -6.57 -0.77
CA LEU A 141 1.24 -5.52 0.10
C LEU A 141 1.78 -6.08 1.42
N THR A 142 1.08 -7.04 2.02
CA THR A 142 1.56 -7.73 3.23
C THR A 142 2.87 -8.47 2.97
N CYS A 143 2.99 -9.16 1.81
CA CYS A 143 4.23 -9.82 1.43
C CYS A 143 5.38 -8.82 1.32
N ILE A 144 5.16 -7.72 0.58
CA ILE A 144 6.19 -6.71 0.35
C ILE A 144 6.63 -6.11 1.68
N GLY A 145 5.68 -5.74 2.55
CA GLY A 145 5.98 -5.24 3.89
C GLY A 145 6.78 -6.24 4.71
N GLN A 146 6.38 -7.52 4.73
CA GLN A 146 7.11 -8.57 5.45
C GLN A 146 8.52 -8.80 4.90
N LEU A 147 8.71 -8.78 3.57
CA LEU A 147 10.02 -8.91 2.96
C LEU A 147 10.93 -7.73 3.31
N ALA A 148 10.40 -6.51 3.22
CA ALA A 148 11.13 -5.28 3.54
C ALA A 148 11.51 -5.16 5.03
N LEU A 149 10.66 -5.68 5.91
CA LEU A 149 10.90 -5.75 7.36
C LEU A 149 11.91 -6.83 7.73
N ALA A 150 11.84 -7.99 7.08
CA ALA A 150 12.62 -9.15 7.48
C ALA A 150 14.06 -9.13 6.95
N HIS A 151 14.30 -8.53 5.77
CA HIS A 151 15.60 -8.60 5.09
C HIS A 151 15.97 -7.28 4.42
N ASP A 152 17.10 -6.70 4.81
CA ASP A 152 17.63 -5.46 4.21
C ASP A 152 17.96 -5.63 2.72
N ASP A 153 18.54 -6.78 2.33
CA ASP A 153 18.80 -7.12 0.91
C ASP A 153 17.51 -7.10 0.08
N ALA A 154 16.42 -7.66 0.63
CA ALA A 154 15.13 -7.69 -0.04
C ALA A 154 14.55 -6.28 -0.16
N ARG A 155 14.69 -5.48 0.89
CA ARG A 155 14.27 -4.08 0.87
C ARG A 155 15.01 -3.27 -0.19
N ALA A 156 16.33 -3.42 -0.30
CA ALA A 156 17.14 -2.76 -1.33
C ALA A 156 16.66 -3.17 -2.73
N ALA A 157 16.45 -4.46 -2.98
CA ALA A 157 15.92 -4.95 -4.26
C ALA A 157 14.50 -4.43 -4.57
N LEU A 158 13.64 -4.30 -3.56
CA LEU A 158 12.30 -3.73 -3.71
C LEU A 158 12.37 -2.24 -4.07
N LEU A 159 13.27 -1.49 -3.39
CA LEU A 159 13.54 -0.09 -3.71
C LEU A 159 14.14 0.05 -5.10
N ASP A 160 15.02 -0.85 -5.53
CA ASP A 160 15.61 -0.82 -6.87
C ASP A 160 14.58 -1.01 -7.99
N SER A 161 13.42 -1.59 -7.70
CA SER A 161 12.34 -1.72 -8.68
C SER A 161 11.77 -0.37 -9.08
N HIS A 162 11.75 -0.10 -10.39
CA HIS A 162 11.15 1.10 -10.97
C HIS A 162 9.61 1.06 -11.02
N ALA A 163 9.01 -0.11 -10.82
CA ALA A 163 7.56 -0.30 -10.93
C ALA A 163 6.84 -0.20 -9.58
N LEU A 164 7.51 -0.56 -8.47
CA LEU A 164 6.85 -0.72 -7.18
C LEU A 164 6.39 0.60 -6.57
N MET A 165 7.27 1.60 -6.51
CA MET A 165 6.92 2.89 -5.91
C MET A 165 5.78 3.59 -6.68
N PRO A 166 5.83 3.72 -8.02
CA PRO A 166 4.69 4.25 -8.78
C PRO A 166 3.40 3.46 -8.55
N ALA A 167 3.49 2.13 -8.44
CA ALA A 167 2.32 1.30 -8.19
C ALA A 167 1.67 1.56 -6.82
N LEU A 168 2.49 1.73 -5.78
CA LEU A 168 2.02 2.11 -4.44
C LEU A 168 1.36 3.49 -4.47
N VAL A 169 1.99 4.48 -5.10
CA VAL A 169 1.44 5.85 -5.21
C VAL A 169 0.11 5.84 -5.95
N GLN A 170 0.04 5.21 -7.12
CA GLN A 170 -1.20 5.11 -7.89
C GLN A 170 -2.32 4.44 -7.09
N ARG A 171 -1.99 3.39 -6.32
CA ARG A 171 -3.01 2.71 -5.52
C ARG A 171 -3.49 3.58 -4.37
N VAL A 172 -2.58 4.22 -3.63
CA VAL A 172 -2.92 5.16 -2.55
C VAL A 172 -3.77 6.31 -3.10
N TRP A 173 -3.35 6.92 -4.20
CA TRP A 173 -4.13 7.94 -4.93
C TRP A 173 -5.55 7.49 -5.25
N SER A 174 -5.71 6.31 -5.86
CA SER A 174 -7.04 5.80 -6.23
C SER A 174 -7.96 5.59 -5.02
N LEU A 175 -7.40 5.12 -3.89
CA LEU A 175 -8.16 4.85 -2.66
C LEU A 175 -8.54 6.15 -1.95
N VAL A 176 -7.59 7.09 -1.84
CA VAL A 176 -7.84 8.41 -1.26
C VAL A 176 -8.88 9.18 -2.06
N ALA A 177 -8.79 9.18 -3.39
CA ALA A 177 -9.81 9.74 -4.26
C ALA A 177 -11.18 9.06 -4.04
N GLY A 178 -11.22 7.73 -3.89
CA GLY A 178 -12.44 7.01 -3.54
C GLY A 178 -13.07 7.48 -2.22
N PHE A 179 -12.25 7.64 -1.18
CA PHE A 179 -12.73 8.10 0.13
C PHE A 179 -13.22 9.55 0.13
N TRP A 180 -12.54 10.46 -0.57
CA TRP A 180 -12.88 11.90 -0.61
C TRP A 180 -13.92 12.27 -1.67
N ASP A 181 -13.84 11.67 -2.86
CA ASP A 181 -14.62 12.10 -4.03
C ASP A 181 -15.72 11.06 -4.40
N GLY A 182 -15.56 9.79 -4.05
CA GLY A 182 -16.48 8.70 -4.47
C GLY A 182 -17.88 8.76 -3.85
N GLU A 183 -18.88 8.07 -4.39
CA GLU A 183 -20.18 7.94 -3.71
C GLU A 183 -20.07 7.01 -2.50
N THR A 184 -21.05 7.05 -1.58
CA THR A 184 -21.06 6.23 -0.35
C THR A 184 -20.80 4.75 -0.66
N VAL A 185 -19.57 4.30 -0.39
CA VAL A 185 -19.17 2.91 -0.59
C VAL A 185 -19.86 2.05 0.46
N ASP A 186 -20.35 0.88 0.05
CA ASP A 186 -20.91 -0.10 0.98
C ASP A 186 -19.92 -0.38 2.12
N ALA A 187 -20.42 -0.39 3.36
CA ALA A 187 -19.61 -0.54 4.57
C ALA A 187 -18.57 -1.68 4.55
N PRO A 188 -18.87 -2.92 4.06
CA PRO A 188 -17.87 -3.99 4.01
C PRO A 188 -16.74 -3.73 3.01
N ASP A 189 -17.02 -3.09 1.88
CA ASP A 189 -16.04 -2.82 0.83
C ASP A 189 -15.12 -1.67 1.26
N ALA A 190 -15.69 -0.61 1.83
CA ALA A 190 -14.94 0.51 2.40
C ALA A 190 -13.95 0.06 3.49
N ALA A 191 -14.33 -0.94 4.31
CA ALA A 191 -13.44 -1.48 5.34
C ALA A 191 -12.26 -2.29 4.75
N MET A 192 -12.47 -2.97 3.62
CA MET A 192 -11.39 -3.68 2.92
C MET A 192 -10.45 -2.69 2.23
N GLU A 193 -11.01 -1.71 1.52
CA GLU A 193 -10.27 -0.61 0.90
C GLU A 193 -9.42 0.14 1.92
N MET A 194 -9.97 0.40 3.11
CA MET A 194 -9.24 1.02 4.21
C MET A 194 -8.01 0.19 4.61
N ARG A 195 -8.14 -1.13 4.73
CA ARG A 195 -7.02 -2.01 5.06
C ARG A 195 -5.97 -2.02 3.97
N VAL A 196 -6.37 -1.99 2.70
CA VAL A 196 -5.45 -1.90 1.57
C VAL A 196 -4.72 -0.55 1.61
N LEU A 197 -5.41 0.55 1.87
CA LEU A 197 -4.84 1.89 2.01
C LEU A 197 -3.81 1.94 3.14
N GLN A 198 -4.19 1.50 4.34
CA GLN A 198 -3.31 1.45 5.49
C GLN A 198 -2.05 0.64 5.20
N GLN A 199 -2.21 -0.56 4.64
CA GLN A 199 -1.06 -1.40 4.33
C GLN A 199 -0.17 -0.77 3.24
N ALA A 200 -0.74 -0.12 2.24
CA ALA A 200 0.02 0.55 1.19
C ALA A 200 0.83 1.73 1.74
N VAL A 201 0.23 2.57 2.59
CA VAL A 201 0.91 3.69 3.26
C VAL A 201 2.01 3.16 4.18
N HIS A 202 1.75 2.14 5.00
CA HIS A 202 2.78 1.57 5.88
C HIS A 202 3.95 0.96 5.11
N VAL A 203 3.68 0.26 4.00
CA VAL A 203 4.73 -0.30 3.14
C VAL A 203 5.55 0.82 2.53
N MET A 204 4.90 1.85 1.99
CA MET A 204 5.58 3.01 1.39
C MET A 204 6.44 3.73 2.43
N HIS A 205 5.88 4.04 3.61
CA HIS A 205 6.59 4.63 4.74
C HIS A 205 7.81 3.81 5.15
N HIS A 206 7.64 2.49 5.32
CA HIS A 206 8.76 1.62 5.71
C HIS A 206 9.86 1.56 4.63
N LEU A 207 9.49 1.47 3.35
CA LEU A 207 10.46 1.47 2.25
C LEU A 207 11.23 2.79 2.21
N ALA A 208 10.52 3.91 2.38
CA ALA A 208 11.03 5.26 2.24
C ALA A 208 11.94 5.73 3.40
N LEU A 209 11.52 5.50 4.65
CA LEU A 209 12.26 5.95 5.84
C LEU A 209 13.34 4.97 6.32
N SER A 210 13.59 3.91 5.56
CA SER A 210 14.70 3.02 5.87
C SER A 210 16.05 3.70 5.65
N ARG A 211 17.03 3.41 6.53
CA ARG A 211 18.33 4.08 6.59
C ARG A 211 18.98 4.25 5.20
N GLY A 212 19.07 5.49 4.73
CA GLY A 212 19.83 5.89 3.53
C GLY A 212 19.02 6.16 2.26
N ALA A 213 17.71 5.90 2.24
CA ALA A 213 16.88 5.99 1.02
C ALA A 213 16.17 7.36 0.80
N THR A 214 16.44 8.36 1.64
CA THR A 214 15.66 9.61 1.68
C THR A 214 15.70 10.37 0.36
N ASN A 215 16.89 10.52 -0.22
CA ASN A 215 17.06 11.25 -1.47
C ASN A 215 16.65 10.40 -2.69
N GLU A 216 16.78 9.08 -2.58
CA GLU A 216 16.47 8.16 -3.67
C GLU A 216 14.98 8.13 -4.00
N LEU A 217 14.11 8.24 -2.99
CA LEU A 217 12.67 8.25 -3.23
C LEU A 217 12.25 9.49 -4.02
N ARG A 218 12.71 10.67 -3.57
CA ARG A 218 12.42 11.95 -4.22
C ARG A 218 12.86 11.94 -5.67
N ASP A 219 14.12 11.57 -5.92
CA ASP A 219 14.70 11.50 -7.27
C ASP A 219 13.90 10.53 -8.16
N ARG A 220 13.44 9.40 -7.61
CA ARG A 220 12.67 8.39 -8.34
C ARG A 220 11.25 8.84 -8.67
N LEU A 221 10.60 9.59 -7.78
CA LEU A 221 9.28 10.14 -8.04
C LEU A 221 9.35 11.21 -9.12
N HIS A 222 10.33 12.11 -9.07
CA HIS A 222 10.54 13.14 -10.09
C HIS A 222 11.03 12.58 -11.44
N ALA A 223 11.84 11.51 -11.42
CA ALA A 223 12.24 10.81 -12.64
C ALA A 223 11.10 9.97 -13.26
N GLY A 224 10.05 9.71 -12.48
CA GLY A 224 8.87 8.98 -12.93
C GLY A 224 8.12 9.71 -14.02
N GLN A 225 7.78 9.01 -15.10
CA GLN A 225 6.89 9.54 -16.13
C GLN A 225 5.43 9.42 -15.68
N GLY A 226 4.61 10.42 -15.99
CA GLY A 226 3.15 10.32 -15.87
C GLY A 226 2.52 10.97 -14.63
N GLY A 227 3.12 12.01 -14.06
CA GLY A 227 2.52 12.80 -12.99
C GLY A 227 2.39 12.05 -11.66
N ILE A 228 3.28 11.07 -11.42
CA ILE A 228 3.31 10.28 -10.18
C ILE A 228 3.67 11.15 -8.99
N ASP A 229 4.55 12.13 -9.17
CA ASP A 229 4.89 13.18 -8.21
C ASP A 229 3.64 13.98 -7.79
N TYR A 230 2.84 14.43 -8.76
CA TYR A 230 1.58 15.11 -8.49
C TYR A 230 0.57 14.21 -7.77
N MET A 231 0.39 12.97 -8.23
CA MET A 231 -0.48 11.99 -7.56
C MET A 231 -0.04 11.73 -6.12
N PHE A 232 1.26 11.66 -5.87
CA PHE A 232 1.84 11.52 -4.54
C PHE A 232 1.50 12.75 -3.69
N ALA A 233 1.87 13.95 -4.14
CA ALA A 233 1.68 15.18 -3.41
C ALA A 233 0.22 15.39 -3.00
N VAL A 234 -0.72 15.15 -3.92
CA VAL A 234 -2.14 15.33 -3.62
C VAL A 234 -2.69 14.17 -2.76
N ALA A 235 -2.37 12.90 -3.04
CA ALA A 235 -2.86 11.78 -2.23
C ALA A 235 -2.38 11.88 -0.77
N ILE A 236 -1.08 12.09 -0.59
CA ILE A 236 -0.46 12.12 0.73
C ILE A 236 -0.77 13.45 1.41
N GLY A 237 -0.83 14.56 0.68
CA GLY A 237 -1.31 15.87 1.18
C GLY A 237 -2.69 15.77 1.80
N ARG A 238 -3.64 15.13 1.11
CA ARG A 238 -4.98 14.87 1.67
C ARG A 238 -4.93 14.06 2.96
N LEU A 239 -4.14 12.98 3.00
CA LEU A 239 -4.01 12.16 4.23
C LEU A 239 -3.34 12.91 5.40
N ALA A 240 -2.42 13.82 5.10
CA ALA A 240 -1.62 14.54 6.09
C ALA A 240 -2.32 15.77 6.68
N TYR A 241 -3.15 16.46 5.89
CA TYR A 241 -3.69 17.77 6.26
C TYR A 241 -5.19 17.92 6.07
N ALA A 242 -5.84 17.13 5.20
CA ALA A 242 -7.27 17.23 5.00
C ALA A 242 -8.06 16.46 6.06
N ASP A 243 -9.20 17.00 6.47
CA ASP A 243 -10.10 16.29 7.35
C ASP A 243 -10.79 15.12 6.63
N PRO A 244 -10.93 13.95 7.30
CA PRO A 244 -11.70 12.83 6.77
C PRO A 244 -13.17 13.23 6.50
N PRO A 245 -13.72 12.93 5.30
CA PRO A 245 -15.07 13.33 4.92
C PRO A 245 -16.13 12.87 5.91
N GLU A 246 -17.04 13.76 6.31
CA GLU A 246 -18.06 13.48 7.33
C GLU A 246 -19.02 12.33 6.98
N ARG A 247 -19.22 12.11 5.68
CA ARG A 247 -20.02 11.01 5.12
C ARG A 247 -19.49 9.61 5.48
N LEU A 248 -18.21 9.50 5.84
CA LEU A 248 -17.62 8.23 6.24
C LEU A 248 -18.04 7.87 7.67
N ALA A 249 -18.26 6.58 7.91
CA ALA A 249 -18.48 6.07 9.26
C ALA A 249 -17.35 6.53 10.21
N GLN A 250 -17.69 6.89 11.45
CA GLN A 250 -16.72 7.37 12.43
C GLN A 250 -15.50 6.46 12.56
N THR A 251 -15.72 5.14 12.55
CA THR A 251 -14.64 4.16 12.63
C THR A 251 -13.62 4.30 11.50
N LEU A 252 -14.06 4.52 10.26
CA LEU A 252 -13.17 4.73 9.11
C LEU A 252 -12.47 6.08 9.17
N ARG A 253 -13.15 7.13 9.66
CA ARG A 253 -12.52 8.43 9.91
C ARG A 253 -11.39 8.32 10.92
N ASP A 254 -11.61 7.58 12.00
CA ASP A 254 -10.58 7.34 13.02
C ASP A 254 -9.41 6.53 12.46
N GLU A 255 -9.66 5.54 11.58
CA GLU A 255 -8.60 4.80 10.89
C GLU A 255 -7.81 5.70 9.91
N LEU A 256 -8.44 6.66 9.23
CA LEU A 256 -7.76 7.64 8.36
C LEU A 256 -6.86 8.58 9.18
N ARG A 257 -7.34 9.08 10.33
CA ARG A 257 -6.55 9.95 11.21
C ARG A 257 -5.27 9.27 11.71
N LYS A 258 -5.29 7.94 11.90
CA LYS A 258 -4.09 7.19 12.27
C LYS A 258 -3.02 7.19 11.17
N LEU A 259 -3.39 7.46 9.92
CA LEU A 259 -2.45 7.54 8.80
C LEU A 259 -1.80 8.93 8.66
N THR A 260 -2.31 9.94 9.36
CA THR A 260 -1.86 11.33 9.23
C THR A 260 -0.38 11.50 9.56
N GLU A 261 0.11 10.87 10.64
CA GLU A 261 1.53 10.96 11.02
C GLU A 261 2.43 10.33 9.94
N PHE A 262 2.11 9.11 9.49
CA PHE A 262 2.87 8.44 8.44
C PHE A 262 2.85 9.20 7.11
N ALA A 263 1.73 9.89 6.81
CA ALA A 263 1.60 10.71 5.60
C ALA A 263 2.46 11.96 5.68
N ARG A 264 2.54 12.63 6.84
CA ARG A 264 3.42 13.78 7.06
C ARG A 264 4.89 13.39 6.92
N ASP A 265 5.31 12.31 7.58
CA ASP A 265 6.68 11.79 7.48
C ASP A 265 7.07 11.49 6.01
N LEU A 266 6.12 10.96 5.23
CA LEU A 266 6.31 10.69 3.81
C LEU A 266 6.39 11.97 2.96
N LEU A 267 5.58 12.99 3.24
CA LEU A 267 5.63 14.28 2.54
C LEU A 267 6.93 15.01 2.84
N GLU A 268 7.33 15.08 4.11
CA GLU A 268 8.58 15.73 4.54
C GLU A 268 9.81 15.11 3.88
N LEU A 269 9.72 13.84 3.49
CA LEU A 269 10.80 13.15 2.80
C LEU A 269 10.91 13.51 1.31
N VAL A 270 9.78 13.81 0.66
CA VAL A 270 9.68 13.96 -0.80
C VAL A 270 9.58 15.41 -1.23
N VAL A 271 8.86 16.21 -0.44
CA VAL A 271 8.55 17.61 -0.70
C VAL A 271 9.37 18.46 0.24
N ASP A 272 10.32 19.21 -0.32
CA ASP A 272 11.19 20.11 0.43
C ASP A 272 10.84 21.58 0.14
N GLY A 273 10.97 22.44 1.15
CA GLY A 273 10.88 23.88 0.99
C GLY A 273 9.45 24.42 0.91
N PRO A 274 9.19 25.51 0.16
CA PRO A 274 7.91 26.23 0.20
C PRO A 274 6.74 25.41 -0.36
N GLU A 275 7.01 24.36 -1.15
CA GLU A 275 5.98 23.46 -1.68
C GLU A 275 5.20 22.76 -0.55
N MET A 276 5.83 22.49 0.58
CA MET A 276 5.15 21.91 1.74
C MET A 276 4.11 22.88 2.33
N ASP A 277 4.46 24.16 2.40
CA ASP A 277 3.56 25.21 2.87
C ASP A 277 2.38 25.39 1.89
N GLU A 278 2.63 25.31 0.59
CA GLU A 278 1.58 25.36 -0.44
C GLU A 278 0.59 24.20 -0.30
N ILE A 279 1.09 22.97 -0.09
CA ILE A 279 0.24 21.79 0.16
C ILE A 279 -0.56 21.95 1.44
N TYR A 280 0.07 22.43 2.52
CA TYR A 280 -0.64 22.69 3.79
C TYR A 280 -1.75 23.72 3.61
N ASN A 281 -1.44 24.88 3.02
CA ASN A 281 -2.38 25.97 2.81
C ASN A 281 -3.57 25.56 1.95
N ALA A 282 -3.38 24.67 0.97
CA ALA A 282 -4.46 24.17 0.13
C ALA A 282 -5.59 23.46 0.90
N TYR A 283 -5.34 23.00 2.13
CA TYR A 283 -6.33 22.34 2.98
C TYR A 283 -6.77 23.17 4.19
N GLN A 284 -6.20 24.37 4.40
CA GLN A 284 -6.56 25.26 5.52
C GLN A 284 -7.47 26.43 5.11
N TRP A 285 -7.82 26.53 3.81
CA TRP A 285 -8.53 27.70 3.29
C TRP A 285 -9.95 27.90 3.85
N ASP A 286 -10.60 26.90 4.44
CA ASP A 286 -11.93 27.06 5.04
C ASP A 286 -11.94 27.80 6.40
N ASP A 287 -10.80 27.94 7.09
CA ASP A 287 -10.74 28.58 8.41
C ASP A 287 -10.30 30.06 8.37
N THR A 288 -9.91 30.58 7.20
CA THR A 288 -9.29 31.93 7.09
C THR A 288 -10.15 32.99 6.40
N GLU A 289 -11.33 32.65 5.87
CA GLU A 289 -12.27 33.62 5.27
C GLU A 289 -13.52 33.90 6.14
N GLN A 290 -13.38 33.88 7.47
CA GLN A 290 -14.46 34.24 8.40
C GLN A 290 -14.00 35.16 9.55
N ASP A 291 -13.13 36.13 9.27
CA ASP A 291 -12.93 37.29 10.17
C ASP A 291 -12.68 38.59 9.38
N ASP A 292 -13.47 38.81 8.32
CA ASP A 292 -13.59 40.12 7.69
C ASP A 292 -14.95 40.73 8.05
N GLY A 293 -15.03 41.33 9.24
CA GLY A 293 -15.89 42.49 9.44
C GLY A 293 -16.97 42.42 10.52
N GLU A 294 -16.57 42.52 11.79
CA GLU A 294 -17.28 43.41 12.71
C GLU A 294 -16.29 44.04 13.70
N GLY A 295 -15.44 44.90 13.14
CA GLY A 295 -14.77 45.95 13.90
C GLY A 295 -15.82 46.87 14.50
N GLY A 296 -16.29 46.51 15.70
CA GLY A 296 -17.07 47.39 16.56
C GLY A 296 -16.27 48.66 16.82
N VAL A 297 -16.54 49.69 16.03
CA VAL A 297 -16.19 51.07 16.34
C VAL A 297 -16.93 51.40 17.64
N SER A 298 -16.22 51.28 18.77
CA SER A 298 -16.61 51.95 20.00
C SER A 298 -16.65 53.44 19.71
N VAL A 299 -17.86 53.96 19.51
CA VAL A 299 -18.13 55.39 19.44
C VAL A 299 -17.74 55.98 20.80
N ALA A 300 -16.48 56.39 20.92
CA ALA A 300 -16.10 57.39 21.89
C ALA A 300 -16.72 58.71 21.40
N ALA A 301 -17.89 59.02 21.97
CA ALA A 301 -18.43 60.36 21.96
C ALA A 301 -17.37 61.31 22.53
N SER A 302 -16.63 61.97 21.64
CA SER A 302 -15.90 63.19 21.97
C SER A 302 -16.80 64.34 21.54
N VAL A 303 -17.27 65.00 22.58
CA VAL A 303 -18.12 66.18 22.60
C VAL A 303 -17.50 67.27 21.72
N THR A 304 -18.34 67.83 20.86
CA THR A 304 -18.15 69.10 20.18
C THR A 304 -18.25 70.23 21.21
N GLU A 305 -17.14 70.90 21.51
CA GLU A 305 -17.16 72.26 22.05
C GLU A 305 -16.43 73.16 21.05
N ASP A 306 -17.24 73.71 20.16
CA ASP A 306 -16.96 74.92 19.41
C ASP A 306 -16.89 76.09 20.42
N GLU A 307 -15.70 76.61 20.70
CA GLU A 307 -15.56 77.94 21.30
C GLU A 307 -14.68 78.84 20.42
N ASP A 308 -15.38 79.76 19.76
CA ASP A 308 -15.00 81.11 19.39
C ASP A 308 -13.55 81.53 19.70
N SER A 309 -12.73 81.63 18.64
CA SER A 309 -11.56 82.49 18.66
C SER A 309 -11.61 83.49 17.51
N LEU A 310 -12.15 84.66 17.88
CA LEU A 310 -12.02 85.97 17.25
C LEU A 310 -10.69 86.14 16.48
N MET A 311 -10.78 86.20 15.16
CA MET A 311 -9.79 86.87 14.32
C MET A 311 -10.44 88.12 13.74
N ALA A 312 -10.33 89.22 14.49
CA ALA A 312 -10.44 90.57 13.94
C ALA A 312 -9.02 91.09 13.76
N ASP A 313 -8.52 91.03 12.53
CA ASP A 313 -7.40 91.87 12.10
C ASP A 313 -7.80 92.51 10.77
N ASP A 314 -8.40 93.70 10.91
CA ASP A 314 -8.42 94.74 9.90
C ASP A 314 -6.98 95.25 9.72
N PHE A 315 -6.37 95.05 8.55
CA PHE A 315 -5.26 95.89 8.09
C PHE A 315 -5.11 95.76 6.56
N ASP A 316 -5.52 96.79 5.82
CA ASP A 316 -4.80 97.24 4.62
C ASP A 316 -5.12 98.72 4.34
N ASP A 317 -4.06 99.44 3.98
CA ASP A 317 -3.93 100.86 3.61
C ASP A 317 -4.71 101.28 2.35
#